data_AF-A0A381SF83-F1
#
_entry.id   AF-A0A381SF83-F1
#
_cell.length_a   1.000
_cell.length_b   1.000
_cell.length_c   1.000
_cell.angle_alpha   90.00
_cell.angle_beta   90.00
_cell.angle_gamma   90.00
#
_symmetry.space_group_name_H-M   'P 1'
#
loop_
_entity.id
_entity.type
_entity.pdbx_description
1 polymer ?
#
loop_
_entity_poly.entity_id
_entity_poly.type
_entity_poly.pdbx_seq_one_letter_code
_entity_poly.pdbx_strand_id
1 'polypeptide(L)'
;MGIKSIGENRVQEAGEKFQRISKEVEKRLVGNLQSNKIKKAVALFDTIDSVGSYGLAQKISKHCQKIGKTQRILIQINTSEEKTKNGFLLSEKEGVLKCFSLPNLQVEGLMTIGPLTDNQNKRKKAFQSLKDFFSITNEALSPEKQAKELSMGMSDDFLLAIKEGSTMIRIGTNIFGSRKTNA
;
A
#
# COMPACT_ATOMS: atom_id res chain seq x y z
N MET A 1 5.70 16.26 -17.89
CA MET A 1 4.79 15.15 -17.52
C MET A 1 4.29 15.40 -16.10
N GLY A 2 2.97 15.40 -15.89
CA GLY A 2 2.30 15.68 -14.61
C GLY A 2 2.16 14.45 -13.69
N ILE A 3 3.17 13.57 -13.65
CA ILE A 3 3.17 12.42 -12.73
C ILE A 3 3.44 12.96 -11.32
N LYS A 4 2.47 12.79 -10.42
CA LYS A 4 2.55 13.30 -9.05
C LYS A 4 3.14 12.29 -8.06
N SER A 5 3.16 11.01 -8.40
CA SER A 5 3.71 9.95 -7.55
C SER A 5 4.39 8.85 -8.35
N ILE A 6 5.39 8.21 -7.74
CA ILE A 6 6.11 7.06 -8.29
C ILE A 6 6.20 5.95 -7.24
N GLY A 7 5.95 4.72 -7.67
CA GLY A 7 6.01 3.53 -6.82
C GLY A 7 7.27 2.71 -7.06
N GLU A 8 7.94 2.30 -6.00
CA GLU A 8 9.02 1.30 -6.06
C GLU A 8 8.67 0.08 -5.19
N ASN A 9 9.08 -1.11 -5.66
CA ASN A 9 8.83 -2.36 -4.94
C ASN A 9 9.92 -2.70 -3.92
N ARG A 10 11.15 -2.20 -4.12
CA ARG A 10 12.32 -2.59 -3.32
C ARG A 10 13.05 -1.36 -2.80
N VAL A 11 13.25 -1.32 -1.50
CA VAL A 11 13.97 -0.23 -0.80
C VAL A 11 15.41 -0.07 -1.29
N GLN A 12 16.04 -1.16 -1.73
CA GLN A 12 17.40 -1.17 -2.26
C GLN A 12 17.47 -0.41 -3.58
N GLU A 13 16.57 -0.71 -4.51
CA GLU A 13 16.51 -0.10 -5.85
C GLU A 13 16.09 1.38 -5.79
N ALA A 14 15.23 1.74 -4.84
CA ALA A 14 14.71 3.08 -4.68
C ALA A 14 15.80 4.13 -4.37
N GLY A 15 16.84 3.77 -3.62
CA GLY A 15 17.86 4.73 -3.17
C GLY A 15 18.55 5.45 -4.32
N GLU A 16 19.05 4.71 -5.30
CA GLU A 16 19.74 5.29 -6.46
C GLU A 16 18.76 5.95 -7.43
N LYS A 17 17.59 5.34 -7.65
CA LYS A 17 16.58 5.88 -8.56
C LYS A 17 16.05 7.23 -8.07
N PHE A 18 15.70 7.34 -6.79
CA PHE A 18 15.08 8.54 -6.23
C PHE A 18 16.01 9.74 -6.10
N GLN A 19 17.33 9.55 -6.18
CA GLN A 19 18.28 10.68 -6.28
C GLN A 19 18.08 11.46 -7.57
N ARG A 20 17.59 10.80 -8.64
CA ARG A 20 17.36 11.41 -9.96
C ARG A 20 15.93 11.91 -10.14
N ILE A 21 15.07 11.73 -9.14
CA ILE A 21 13.66 12.12 -9.19
C ILE A 21 13.45 13.41 -8.39
N SER A 22 12.70 14.36 -8.97
CA SER A 22 12.32 15.61 -8.31
C SER A 22 11.72 15.37 -6.92
N LYS A 23 11.97 16.29 -5.99
CA LYS A 23 11.39 16.27 -4.64
C LYS A 23 9.88 16.48 -4.64
N GLU A 24 9.32 17.03 -5.72
CA GLU A 24 7.87 17.29 -5.86
C GLU A 24 7.08 16.02 -6.18
N VAL A 25 7.75 14.94 -6.60
CA VAL A 25 7.11 13.65 -6.89
C VAL A 25 7.07 12.82 -5.62
N GLU A 26 5.87 12.43 -5.21
CA GLU A 26 5.65 11.59 -4.05
C GLU A 26 6.17 10.17 -4.28
N LYS A 27 7.01 9.69 -3.38
CA LYS A 27 7.67 8.39 -3.44
C LYS A 27 6.92 7.38 -2.58
N ARG A 28 6.35 6.36 -3.21
CA ARG A 28 5.52 5.33 -2.56
C ARG A 28 6.24 3.98 -2.55
N LEU A 29 6.36 3.33 -1.39
CA LEU A 29 6.82 1.94 -1.30
C LEU A 29 5.59 1.04 -1.46
N VAL A 30 5.46 0.40 -2.62
CA VAL A 30 4.30 -0.44 -2.98
C VAL A 30 4.59 -1.94 -2.89
N GLY A 31 5.85 -2.32 -2.64
CA GLY A 31 6.28 -3.70 -2.44
C GLY A 31 6.65 -4.00 -0.99
N ASN A 32 6.76 -5.29 -0.66
CA ASN A 32 6.92 -5.78 0.71
C ASN A 32 8.09 -5.11 1.47
N LEU A 33 7.83 -4.72 2.73
CA LEU A 33 8.81 -4.11 3.61
C LEU A 33 9.32 -5.09 4.66
N GLN A 34 10.59 -5.49 4.54
CA GLN A 34 11.28 -6.26 5.56
C GLN A 34 11.62 -5.40 6.78
N SER A 35 11.49 -5.97 7.99
CA SER A 35 11.71 -5.23 9.25
C SER A 35 13.10 -4.58 9.35
N ASN A 36 14.15 -5.24 8.84
CA ASN A 36 15.52 -4.71 8.83
C ASN A 36 15.73 -3.55 7.85
N LYS A 37 14.77 -3.26 6.96
CA LYS A 37 14.83 -2.15 6.00
C LYS A 37 13.99 -0.94 6.41
N ILE A 38 13.28 -0.99 7.54
CA ILE A 38 12.40 0.10 8.02
C ILE A 38 13.13 1.44 8.07
N LYS A 39 14.33 1.51 8.65
CA LYS A 39 15.11 2.75 8.74
C LYS A 39 15.34 3.39 7.36
N LYS A 40 15.74 2.57 6.38
CA LYS A 40 16.00 3.04 5.02
C LYS A 40 14.70 3.40 4.30
N ALA A 41 13.63 2.64 4.52
CA ALA A 41 12.33 2.92 3.92
C ALA A 41 11.75 4.26 4.40
N VAL A 42 11.71 4.48 5.71
CA VAL A 42 11.21 5.73 6.32
C VAL A 42 12.03 6.95 5.88
N ALA A 43 13.33 6.78 5.59
CA ALA A 43 14.16 7.88 5.07
C ALA A 43 13.92 8.19 3.58
N LEU A 44 13.58 7.19 2.77
CA LEU A 44 13.51 7.33 1.31
C LEU A 44 12.10 7.58 0.76
N PHE A 45 11.08 7.10 1.45
CA PHE A 45 9.70 7.11 0.97
C PHE A 45 8.83 8.08 1.75
N ASP A 46 7.95 8.74 1.02
CA ASP A 46 6.93 9.63 1.58
C ASP A 46 5.77 8.81 2.17
N THR A 47 5.50 7.64 1.60
CA THR A 47 4.47 6.69 2.05
C THR A 47 4.90 5.23 1.88
N ILE A 48 4.41 4.38 2.79
CA ILE A 48 4.59 2.93 2.73
C ILE A 48 3.21 2.28 2.57
N ASP A 49 2.92 1.79 1.37
CA ASP A 49 1.59 1.34 0.98
C ASP A 49 1.37 -0.16 1.26
N SER A 50 2.42 -0.87 1.68
CA SER A 50 2.45 -2.33 1.82
C SER A 50 2.45 -2.81 3.29
N VAL A 51 1.86 -2.06 4.23
CA VAL A 51 1.90 -2.43 5.66
C VAL A 51 0.89 -3.56 5.92
N GLY A 52 1.37 -4.81 5.90
CA GLY A 52 0.53 -6.00 5.95
C GLY A 52 0.42 -6.70 7.31
N SER A 53 0.92 -6.11 8.41
CA SER A 53 0.71 -6.67 9.75
C SER A 53 0.87 -5.62 10.84
N TYR A 54 0.23 -5.85 11.99
CA TYR A 54 0.28 -4.93 13.12
C TYR A 54 1.71 -4.84 13.69
N GLY A 55 2.42 -5.97 13.75
CA GLY A 55 3.82 -6.00 14.20
C GLY A 55 4.76 -5.19 13.29
N LEU A 56 4.51 -5.15 11.98
CA LEU A 56 5.26 -4.27 11.07
C LEU A 56 4.92 -2.80 11.34
N ALA A 57 3.63 -2.47 11.45
CA ALA A 57 3.18 -1.12 11.76
C ALA A 57 3.80 -0.60 13.07
N GLN A 58 3.80 -1.39 14.14
CA GLN A 58 4.43 -1.05 15.41
C GLN A 58 5.94 -0.75 15.28
N LYS A 59 6.67 -1.54 14.50
CA LYS A 59 8.11 -1.31 14.27
C LYS A 59 8.35 -0.01 13.50
N ILE A 60 7.51 0.31 12.50
CA ILE A 60 7.57 1.58 11.77
C ILE A 60 7.27 2.73 12.73
N SER A 61 6.15 2.67 13.47
CA SER A 61 5.77 3.67 14.48
C SER A 61 6.90 3.93 15.47
N LYS A 62 7.48 2.87 16.06
CA LYS A 62 8.58 2.99 17.03
C LYS A 62 9.81 3.66 16.43
N HIS A 63 10.13 3.41 15.16
CA HIS A 63 11.23 4.11 14.51
C HIS A 63 10.89 5.57 14.24
N CYS A 64 9.69 5.86 13.77
CA CYS A 64 9.22 7.20 13.44
C CYS A 64 9.15 8.12 14.67
N GLN A 65 8.71 7.58 15.82
CA GLN A 65 8.77 8.24 17.13
C GLN A 65 10.19 8.69 17.48
N LYS A 66 11.19 7.80 17.31
CA LYS A 66 12.60 8.11 17.64
C LYS A 66 13.18 9.25 16.82
N ILE A 67 12.68 9.46 15.61
CA ILE A 67 13.19 10.48 14.68
C ILE A 67 12.25 11.68 14.53
N GLY A 68 11.16 11.74 15.30
CA GLY A 68 10.17 12.82 15.25
C GLY A 68 9.45 12.96 13.90
N LYS A 69 9.31 11.88 13.12
CA LYS A 69 8.62 11.88 11.82
C LYS A 69 7.24 11.25 11.96
N THR A 70 6.24 11.73 11.23
CA THR A 70 4.99 10.97 10.99
C THR A 70 5.09 10.29 9.63
N GLN A 71 4.94 8.97 9.59
CA GLN A 71 5.00 8.20 8.36
C GLN A 71 3.59 7.91 7.84
N ARG A 72 3.33 8.35 6.61
CA ARG A 72 2.09 8.02 5.89
C ARG A 72 2.15 6.58 5.42
N ILE A 73 1.05 5.86 5.58
CA ILE A 73 0.96 4.43 5.21
C ILE A 73 -0.40 4.08 4.61
N LEU A 74 -0.40 3.01 3.82
CA LEU A 74 -1.62 2.23 3.55
C LEU A 74 -1.49 0.85 4.20
N ILE A 75 -2.63 0.32 4.65
CA ILE A 75 -2.70 -1.03 5.21
C ILE A 75 -2.99 -2.01 4.09
N GLN A 76 -2.11 -3.00 3.91
CA GLN A 76 -2.30 -4.03 2.90
C GLN A 76 -3.22 -5.12 3.43
N ILE A 77 -4.32 -5.35 2.73
CA ILE A 77 -5.30 -6.40 2.99
C ILE A 77 -5.13 -7.51 1.93
N ASN A 78 -5.06 -8.75 2.38
CA ASN A 78 -5.06 -9.91 1.53
C ASN A 78 -6.51 -10.29 1.18
N THR A 79 -6.96 -9.90 -0.01
CA THR A 79 -8.29 -10.22 -0.54
C THR A 79 -8.30 -11.43 -1.47
N SER A 80 -7.16 -12.14 -1.62
CA SER A 80 -7.09 -13.32 -2.48
C SER A 80 -7.29 -14.63 -1.73
N GLU A 81 -7.54 -14.58 -0.41
CA GLU A 81 -7.73 -15.74 0.50
C GLU A 81 -6.55 -16.74 0.55
N GLU A 82 -5.45 -16.43 -0.13
CA GLU A 82 -4.25 -17.24 -0.15
C GLU A 82 -3.39 -16.90 1.08
N LYS A 83 -3.33 -17.80 2.07
CA LYS A 83 -2.58 -17.59 3.32
C LYS A 83 -1.09 -17.27 3.12
N THR A 84 -0.53 -17.59 1.95
CA THR A 84 0.87 -17.34 1.59
C THR A 84 1.13 -15.90 1.15
N LYS A 85 0.08 -15.13 0.82
CA LYS A 85 0.23 -13.73 0.40
C LYS A 85 0.27 -12.78 1.58
N ASN A 86 1.09 -11.74 1.44
CA ASN A 86 1.24 -10.70 2.44
C ASN A 86 -0.04 -9.86 2.58
N GLY A 87 -0.28 -9.38 3.80
CA GLY A 87 -1.42 -8.53 4.13
C GLY A 87 -2.21 -9.11 5.30
N PHE A 88 -2.99 -8.25 5.95
CA PHE A 88 -3.99 -8.69 6.91
C PHE A 88 -5.07 -9.49 6.19
N LEU A 89 -5.50 -10.58 6.79
CA LEU A 89 -6.70 -11.27 6.36
C LEU A 89 -7.92 -10.40 6.65
N LEU A 90 -9.00 -10.60 5.88
CA LEU A 90 -10.28 -9.92 6.12
C LEU A 90 -10.85 -10.18 7.52
N SER A 91 -10.46 -11.28 8.17
CA SER A 91 -10.84 -11.61 9.55
C SER A 91 -10.05 -10.82 10.61
N GLU A 92 -8.95 -10.16 10.25
CA GLU A 92 -8.04 -9.48 11.19
C GLU A 92 -8.37 -7.99 11.40
N LYS A 93 -9.67 -7.64 11.39
CA LYS A 93 -10.15 -6.25 11.53
C LYS A 93 -9.56 -5.54 12.75
N GLU A 94 -9.48 -6.23 13.89
CA GLU A 94 -8.94 -5.64 15.11
C GLU A 94 -7.46 -5.21 14.97
N GLY A 95 -6.65 -6.02 14.28
CA GLY A 95 -5.26 -5.70 13.99
C GLY A 95 -5.12 -4.46 13.10
N VAL A 96 -6.02 -4.31 12.13
CA VAL A 96 -6.09 -3.11 11.27
C VAL A 96 -6.48 -1.88 12.09
N LEU A 97 -7.54 -1.95 12.90
CA LEU A 97 -7.97 -0.82 13.74
C LEU A 97 -6.88 -0.38 14.73
N LYS A 98 -6.12 -1.33 15.29
CA LYS A 98 -4.97 -1.02 16.14
C LYS A 98 -3.91 -0.20 15.42
N CYS A 99 -3.72 -0.35 14.10
CA CYS A 99 -2.78 0.46 13.33
C CYS A 99 -3.17 1.95 13.29
N PHE A 100 -4.46 2.29 13.24
CA PHE A 100 -4.95 3.68 13.25
C PHE A 100 -4.69 4.42 14.56
N SER A 101 -4.39 3.68 15.62
CA SER A 101 -4.09 4.23 16.95
C SER A 101 -2.58 4.34 17.23
N LEU A 102 -1.73 3.91 16.30
CA LEU A 102 -0.28 3.98 16.51
C LEU A 102 0.22 5.42 16.33
N PRO A 103 1.01 5.95 17.28
CA PRO A 103 1.59 7.28 17.15
C PRO A 103 2.58 7.32 15.98
N ASN A 104 2.77 8.51 15.41
CA ASN A 104 3.70 8.75 14.30
C ASN A 104 3.40 7.93 13.03
N LEU A 105 2.21 7.33 12.92
CA LEU A 105 1.67 6.80 11.69
C LEU A 105 0.44 7.61 11.29
N GLN A 106 0.33 7.88 10.00
CA GLN A 106 -0.88 8.40 9.39
C GLN A 106 -1.39 7.35 8.41
N VAL A 107 -2.45 6.63 8.81
CA VAL A 107 -3.10 5.67 7.92
C VAL A 107 -3.98 6.44 6.95
N GLU A 108 -3.60 6.47 5.68
CA GLU A 108 -4.33 7.20 4.64
C GLU A 108 -5.41 6.33 3.97
N GLY A 109 -5.28 5.01 4.06
CA GLY A 109 -6.09 4.10 3.25
C GLY A 109 -5.75 2.64 3.39
N LEU A 110 -6.43 1.85 2.56
CA LEU A 110 -6.18 0.43 2.39
C LEU A 110 -5.61 0.15 1.00
N MET A 111 -4.88 -0.96 0.89
CA MET A 111 -4.25 -1.42 -0.33
C MET A 111 -4.52 -2.91 -0.50
N THR A 112 -4.71 -3.36 -1.74
CA THR A 112 -4.63 -4.80 -2.04
C THR A 112 -3.91 -5.07 -3.35
N ILE A 113 -3.35 -6.28 -3.43
CA ILE A 113 -2.86 -6.87 -4.67
C ILE A 113 -3.87 -7.97 -5.01
N GLY A 114 -4.59 -7.76 -6.11
CA GLY A 114 -5.60 -8.71 -6.58
C GLY A 114 -5.03 -10.10 -6.85
N PRO A 115 -5.89 -11.13 -6.95
CA PRO A 115 -5.46 -12.48 -7.29
C PRO A 115 -4.74 -12.51 -8.64
N LEU A 116 -3.67 -13.30 -8.74
CA LEU A 116 -2.96 -13.55 -10.00
C LEU A 116 -3.78 -14.55 -10.83
N THR A 117 -4.77 -14.04 -11.55
CA THR A 117 -5.71 -14.84 -12.34
C THR A 117 -6.31 -14.00 -13.45
N ASP A 118 -6.62 -14.59 -14.61
CA ASP A 118 -7.36 -13.91 -15.69
C ASP A 118 -8.88 -13.88 -15.45
N ASN A 119 -9.34 -14.51 -14.37
CA ASN A 119 -10.75 -14.52 -14.01
C ASN A 119 -11.17 -13.15 -13.46
N GLN A 120 -11.84 -12.36 -14.31
CA GLN A 120 -12.38 -11.04 -13.96
C GLN A 120 -13.32 -11.08 -12.75
N ASN A 121 -14.12 -12.13 -12.58
CA ASN A 121 -15.02 -12.25 -11.43
C ASN A 121 -14.25 -12.41 -10.12
N LYS A 122 -13.13 -13.14 -10.12
CA LYS A 122 -12.24 -13.23 -8.94
C LYS A 122 -11.61 -11.89 -8.60
N ARG A 123 -11.10 -11.15 -9.60
CA ARG A 123 -10.55 -9.79 -9.40
C ARG A 123 -11.61 -8.82 -8.87
N LYS A 124 -12.81 -8.86 -9.45
CA LYS A 124 -13.95 -8.06 -9.01
C LYS A 124 -14.30 -8.33 -7.55
N LYS A 125 -14.48 -9.60 -7.17
CA LYS A 125 -14.75 -10.00 -5.79
C LYS A 125 -13.68 -9.47 -4.83
N ALA A 126 -12.40 -9.61 -5.20
CA ALA A 126 -11.29 -9.11 -4.39
C ALA A 126 -11.34 -7.57 -4.15
N PHE A 127 -11.72 -6.78 -5.17
CA PHE A 127 -11.88 -5.32 -5.02
C PHE A 127 -13.12 -4.95 -4.21
N GLN A 128 -14.23 -5.67 -4.39
CA GLN A 128 -15.44 -5.49 -3.60
C GLN A 128 -15.18 -5.79 -2.13
N SER A 129 -14.51 -6.90 -1.83
CA SER A 129 -14.13 -7.24 -0.45
C SER A 129 -13.24 -6.18 0.19
N LEU A 130 -12.31 -5.56 -0.56
CA LEU A 130 -11.52 -4.45 -0.03
C LEU A 130 -12.39 -3.24 0.30
N LYS A 131 -13.31 -2.87 -0.59
CA LYS A 131 -14.21 -1.73 -0.42
C LYS A 131 -15.15 -1.92 0.77
N ASP A 132 -15.73 -3.12 0.91
CA ASP A 132 -16.61 -3.44 2.04
C ASP A 132 -15.82 -3.37 3.36
N PHE A 133 -14.62 -3.93 3.38
CA PHE A 133 -13.74 -3.88 4.54
C PHE A 133 -13.29 -2.44 4.86
N PHE A 134 -13.07 -1.60 3.84
CA PHE A 134 -12.78 -0.17 4.00
C PHE A 134 -13.94 0.57 4.68
N SER A 135 -15.17 0.39 4.20
CA SER A 135 -16.36 1.00 4.79
C SER A 135 -16.53 0.59 6.25
N ILE A 136 -16.46 -0.71 6.53
CA ILE A 136 -16.59 -1.30 7.87
C ILE A 136 -15.47 -0.85 8.82
N THR A 137 -14.27 -0.57 8.27
CA THR A 137 -13.15 -0.02 9.04
C THR A 137 -13.41 1.45 9.38
N ASN A 138 -13.83 2.26 8.41
CA ASN A 138 -14.12 3.69 8.60
C ASN A 138 -15.30 3.96 9.52
N GLU A 139 -16.32 3.10 9.53
CA GLU A 139 -17.44 3.16 10.48
C GLU A 139 -17.00 3.00 11.94
N ALA A 140 -15.90 2.29 12.17
CA ALA A 140 -15.33 2.08 13.51
C ALA A 140 -14.31 3.17 13.92
N LEU A 141 -14.05 4.14 13.05
CA LEU A 141 -13.09 5.22 13.28
C LEU A 141 -13.82 6.54 13.51
N SER A 142 -13.19 7.43 14.28
CA SER A 142 -13.64 8.81 14.39
C SER A 142 -13.47 9.53 13.04
N PRO A 143 -14.32 10.53 12.70
CA PRO A 143 -14.31 11.19 11.39
C PRO A 143 -12.93 11.71 10.96
N GLU A 144 -12.14 12.24 11.90
CA GLU A 144 -10.80 12.77 11.65
C GLU A 144 -9.73 11.70 11.38
N LYS A 145 -10.00 10.44 11.73
CA LYS A 145 -9.12 9.28 11.50
C LYS A 145 -9.55 8.42 10.32
N GLN A 146 -10.66 8.75 9.66
CA GLN A 146 -11.14 7.96 8.54
C GLN A 146 -10.13 7.94 7.40
N ALA A 147 -9.88 6.73 6.91
CA ALA A 147 -9.12 6.48 5.71
C ALA A 147 -9.86 7.01 4.47
N LYS A 148 -9.10 7.43 3.47
CA LYS A 148 -9.62 8.04 2.23
C LYS A 148 -9.22 7.27 0.99
N GLU A 149 -8.11 6.55 1.05
CA GLU A 149 -7.52 5.91 -0.13
C GLU A 149 -7.84 4.41 -0.22
N LEU A 150 -8.16 3.97 -1.44
CA LEU A 150 -8.28 2.58 -1.86
C LEU A 150 -7.29 2.32 -2.99
N SER A 151 -6.12 1.79 -2.65
CA SER A 151 -5.07 1.44 -3.61
C SER A 151 -5.27 0.02 -4.14
N MET A 152 -5.95 -0.08 -5.28
CA MET A 152 -6.22 -1.35 -5.96
C MET A 152 -6.27 -1.16 -7.48
N GLY A 153 -5.87 -2.20 -8.21
CA GLY A 153 -5.72 -2.15 -9.65
C GLY A 153 -4.29 -1.91 -10.11
N MET A 154 -3.85 -2.73 -11.05
CA MET A 154 -2.57 -2.69 -11.75
C MET A 154 -2.82 -2.65 -13.26
N SER A 155 -1.75 -2.70 -14.06
CA SER A 155 -1.80 -2.60 -15.53
C SER A 155 -2.92 -3.42 -16.20
N ASP A 156 -3.21 -4.62 -15.69
CA ASP A 156 -4.14 -5.57 -16.34
C ASP A 156 -5.58 -5.50 -15.82
N ASP A 157 -5.85 -4.76 -14.74
CA ASP A 157 -7.17 -4.71 -14.09
C ASP A 157 -7.58 -3.33 -13.55
N PHE A 158 -6.81 -2.27 -13.84
CA PHE A 158 -7.10 -0.93 -13.32
C PHE A 158 -8.48 -0.40 -13.73
N LEU A 159 -8.97 -0.70 -14.94
CA LEU A 159 -10.32 -0.30 -15.36
C LEU A 159 -11.41 -0.95 -14.51
N LEU A 160 -11.23 -2.21 -14.14
CA LEU A 160 -12.13 -2.91 -13.23
C LEU A 160 -12.01 -2.31 -11.82
N ALA A 161 -10.80 -2.05 -11.36
CA ALA A 161 -10.57 -1.44 -10.04
C ALA A 161 -11.23 -0.05 -9.92
N ILE A 162 -11.14 0.80 -10.95
CA ILE A 162 -11.82 2.10 -10.99
C ILE A 162 -13.34 1.91 -10.89
N LYS A 163 -13.93 0.97 -11.65
CA LYS A 163 -15.37 0.68 -11.59
C LYS A 163 -15.81 0.24 -10.19
N GLU A 164 -14.96 -0.51 -9.48
CA GLU A 164 -15.25 -0.96 -8.12
C GLU A 164 -14.89 0.10 -7.05
N GLY A 165 -14.38 1.28 -7.43
CA GLY A 165 -14.16 2.42 -6.53
C GLY A 165 -12.72 2.63 -6.06
N SER A 166 -11.74 2.18 -6.82
CA SER A 166 -10.32 2.51 -6.57
C SER A 166 -10.10 4.03 -6.65
N THR A 167 -9.39 4.58 -5.66
CA THR A 167 -8.90 5.97 -5.68
C THR A 167 -7.46 6.06 -6.19
N MET A 168 -6.75 4.92 -6.22
CA MET A 168 -5.34 4.85 -6.59
C MET A 168 -5.03 3.54 -7.34
N ILE A 169 -4.58 3.70 -8.58
CA ILE A 169 -4.15 2.59 -9.45
C ILE A 169 -2.62 2.58 -9.58
N ARG A 170 -2.04 1.41 -9.83
CA ARG A 170 -0.57 1.22 -9.91
C ARG A 170 -0.17 0.70 -11.30
N ILE A 171 0.18 1.61 -12.20
CA ILE A 171 0.49 1.26 -13.59
C ILE A 171 2.01 1.17 -13.81
N GLY A 172 2.48 -0.02 -14.17
CA GLY A 172 3.90 -0.29 -14.44
C GLY A 172 4.13 -0.61 -15.92
N THR A 173 3.85 -1.86 -16.29
CA THR A 173 4.08 -2.40 -17.65
C THR A 173 3.47 -1.54 -18.76
N ASN A 174 2.29 -0.96 -18.57
CA ASN A 174 1.66 -0.15 -19.63
C ASN A 174 2.37 1.20 -19.87
N ILE A 175 3.21 1.65 -18.92
CA ILE A 175 4.00 2.89 -19.05
C ILE A 175 5.45 2.57 -19.43
N PHE A 176 6.06 1.59 -18.78
CA PHE A 176 7.50 1.32 -18.89
C PHE A 176 7.84 0.08 -19.74
N GLY A 177 6.84 -0.66 -20.22
CA GLY A 177 7.02 -1.94 -20.88
C GLY A 177 7.41 -3.07 -19.92
N SER A 178 7.62 -4.25 -20.49
CA SER A 178 8.08 -5.43 -19.74
C SER A 178 9.48 -5.22 -19.19
N ARG A 179 9.75 -5.77 -17.99
CA ARG A 179 11.09 -5.76 -17.43
C ARG A 179 12.05 -6.51 -18.37
N LYS A 180 13.12 -5.85 -18.80
CA LYS A 180 14.26 -6.52 -19.43
C LYS A 180 14.93 -7.36 -18.35
N THR A 181 14.87 -8.68 -18.46
CA THR A 181 15.73 -9.57 -17.68
C THR A 181 17.13 -9.42 -18.28
N ASN A 182 18.06 -8.81 -17.56
CA ASN A 182 19.46 -8.98 -17.91
C ASN A 182 19.79 -10.45 -17.67
N ALA A 183 19.98 -11.19 -18.76
CA ALA A 183 20.62 -12.50 -18.74
C ALA A 183 22.11 -12.33 -18.38
#